data_AF-A0A1G3UBD3-F1
#
_entry.id   AF-A0A1G3UBD3-F1
#
_cell.length_a   1.000
_cell.length_b   1.000
_cell.length_c   1.000
_cell.angle_alpha   90.00
_cell.angle_beta   90.00
_cell.angle_gamma   90.00
#
_symmetry.space_group_name_H-M   'P 1'
#
loop_
_entity.id
_entity.type
_entity.pdbx_description
1 polymer ?
#
loop_
_entity_poly.entity_id
_entity_poly.type
_entity_poly.pdbx_seq_one_letter_code
_entity_poly.pdbx_strand_id
1 'polypeptide(L)'
;MKNTLNGLVKIINSHQDLIIHGYKGKDDLTCFSKDLMQKIDSFLQSVVKKNIDRREVIKKAIRNALELREGDIVFLKDELGFVKFFDTSKVTIIPESQKDTVAARYNGLNEAELESFYTNFCSIKESDGFYYQIARKFVDTYLIDKKIDNETYEKYVFQFIQSIINDNLINTFDRNDVFFKGFSGYIFRIHFQEVFGYIAKFILFEISISNKHVIGFLNYYSQDIIVIDGKKYKVPEIKADSGLKWNVISMMSIVKIYNKALTSKEAIEVKKETLKQKIAEFYVGELSPIEHNNEINKNIEKITDEFTYCSRKQDSFMDSLNITKDEKERESIKENIKTIKDELRTLSEKRKQLTEKLLSPSNLIKYNNIKKDIDSLNRQQKRDEKILLQNEDAFLSIKNSLIKALISKKTVIKST
;
A
#
# COMPACT_ATOMS: atom_id res chain seq x y z
N MET A 1 30.19 -23.55 -0.02
CA MET A 1 30.23 -22.10 -0.31
C MET A 1 31.41 -21.72 -1.21
N LYS A 2 32.64 -22.17 -0.92
CA LYS A 2 33.85 -21.87 -1.74
C LYS A 2 33.72 -22.28 -3.22
N ASN A 3 33.21 -23.47 -3.52
CA ASN A 3 33.00 -23.93 -4.90
C ASN A 3 31.94 -23.11 -5.65
N THR A 4 30.90 -22.66 -4.95
CA THR A 4 29.85 -21.79 -5.50
C THR A 4 30.39 -20.41 -5.85
N LEU A 5 31.18 -19.80 -4.96
CA LEU A 5 31.82 -18.50 -5.21
C LEU A 5 32.80 -18.59 -6.39
N ASN A 6 33.63 -19.63 -6.47
CA ASN A 6 34.54 -19.81 -7.59
C ASN A 6 33.81 -19.99 -8.93
N GLY A 7 32.65 -20.67 -8.94
CA GLY A 7 31.81 -20.80 -10.13
C GLY A 7 31.25 -19.45 -10.59
N LEU A 8 30.78 -18.63 -9.66
CA LEU A 8 30.30 -17.28 -9.96
C LEU A 8 31.38 -16.34 -10.46
N VAL A 9 32.57 -16.36 -9.84
CA VAL A 9 33.72 -15.57 -10.29
C VAL A 9 34.10 -15.95 -11.72
N LYS A 10 34.09 -17.26 -12.05
CA LYS A 10 34.30 -17.71 -13.45
C LYS A 10 33.26 -17.15 -14.40
N ILE A 11 31.97 -17.16 -14.04
CA ILE A 11 30.90 -16.60 -14.88
C ILE A 11 31.14 -15.11 -15.14
N ILE A 12 31.47 -14.34 -14.11
CA ILE A 12 31.77 -12.90 -14.21
C ILE A 12 32.99 -12.67 -15.12
N ASN A 13 34.07 -13.41 -14.90
CA ASN A 13 35.31 -13.26 -15.66
C ASN A 13 35.17 -13.71 -17.13
N SER A 14 34.28 -14.65 -17.40
CA SER A 14 33.99 -15.12 -18.77
C SER A 14 33.06 -14.19 -19.56
N HIS A 15 32.46 -13.18 -18.94
CA HIS A 15 31.50 -12.26 -19.59
C HIS A 15 31.83 -10.79 -19.28
N GLN A 16 33.11 -10.42 -19.40
CA GLN A 16 33.56 -9.04 -19.18
C GLN A 16 32.92 -8.04 -20.15
N ASP A 17 32.52 -8.50 -21.33
CA ASP A 17 31.77 -7.73 -22.34
C ASP A 17 30.39 -7.25 -21.84
N LEU A 18 29.84 -7.90 -20.80
CA LEU A 18 28.59 -7.53 -20.16
C LEU A 18 28.77 -6.61 -18.93
N ILE A 19 30.01 -6.16 -18.68
CA ILE A 19 30.36 -5.24 -17.61
C ILE A 19 30.67 -3.87 -18.22
N ILE A 20 29.91 -2.86 -17.80
CA ILE A 20 30.03 -1.49 -18.27
C ILE A 20 30.77 -0.67 -17.20
N HIS A 21 32.05 -0.39 -17.44
CA HIS A 21 32.81 0.58 -16.67
C HIS A 21 32.45 2.01 -17.11
N GLY A 22 32.59 3.00 -16.23
CA GLY A 22 32.27 4.38 -16.58
C GLY A 22 30.75 4.63 -16.70
N TYR A 23 29.92 3.85 -16.00
CA TYR A 23 28.47 3.83 -16.23
C TYR A 23 27.85 5.23 -16.03
N LYS A 24 27.07 5.70 -17.01
CA LYS A 24 26.55 7.09 -17.08
C LYS A 24 27.64 8.17 -17.05
N GLY A 25 28.82 7.89 -17.63
CA GLY A 25 29.93 8.84 -17.70
C GLY A 25 30.65 9.04 -16.37
N LYS A 26 30.59 8.05 -15.48
CA LYS A 26 31.19 8.11 -14.14
C LYS A 26 32.23 7.02 -13.94
N ASP A 27 33.49 7.43 -13.87
CA ASP A 27 34.64 6.52 -13.74
C ASP A 27 34.62 5.71 -12.44
N ASP A 28 33.98 6.22 -11.39
CA ASP A 28 33.82 5.56 -10.10
C ASP A 28 32.66 4.55 -10.07
N LEU A 29 32.01 4.28 -11.21
CA LEU A 29 30.81 3.46 -11.28
C LEU A 29 30.88 2.38 -12.36
N THR A 30 30.70 1.14 -11.94
CA THR A 30 30.59 -0.03 -12.82
C THR A 30 29.21 -0.65 -12.74
N CYS A 31 28.67 -1.05 -13.88
CA CYS A 31 27.36 -1.69 -14.02
C CYS A 31 27.49 -3.08 -14.65
N PHE A 32 26.85 -4.06 -14.02
CA PHE A 32 26.69 -5.42 -14.51
C PHE A 32 25.33 -5.50 -15.22
N SER A 33 25.35 -5.84 -16.50
CA SER A 33 24.13 -5.87 -17.31
C SER A 33 23.13 -6.90 -16.80
N LYS A 34 21.86 -6.72 -17.18
CA LYS A 34 20.78 -7.63 -16.85
C LYS A 34 21.08 -9.06 -17.30
N ASP A 35 21.68 -9.23 -18.48
CA ASP A 35 22.03 -10.54 -19.03
C ASP A 35 23.09 -11.25 -18.18
N LEU A 36 24.09 -10.52 -17.70
CA LEU A 36 25.08 -11.07 -16.78
C LEU A 36 24.45 -11.47 -15.44
N MET A 37 23.57 -10.63 -14.91
CA MET A 37 22.85 -10.91 -13.67
C MET A 37 21.92 -12.12 -13.79
N GLN A 38 21.26 -12.32 -14.94
CA GLN A 38 20.45 -13.51 -15.22
C GLN A 38 21.29 -14.79 -15.29
N LYS A 39 22.48 -14.73 -15.90
CA LYS A 39 23.42 -15.86 -15.92
C LYS A 39 23.89 -16.23 -14.51
N ILE A 40 24.20 -15.22 -13.69
CA ILE A 40 24.56 -15.39 -12.28
C ILE A 40 23.41 -16.03 -11.49
N ASP A 41 22.18 -15.53 -11.63
CA ASP A 41 21.03 -16.06 -10.89
C ASP A 41 20.68 -17.49 -11.33
N SER A 42 20.72 -17.78 -12.63
CA SER A 42 20.48 -19.13 -13.17
C SER A 42 21.47 -20.15 -12.60
N PHE A 43 22.75 -19.78 -12.50
CA PHE A 43 23.75 -20.62 -11.84
C PHE A 43 23.42 -20.83 -10.36
N LEU A 44 23.09 -19.76 -9.63
CA LEU A 44 22.72 -19.85 -8.22
C LEU A 44 21.51 -20.74 -7.98
N GLN A 45 20.49 -20.69 -8.83
CA GLN A 45 19.31 -21.54 -8.74
C GLN A 45 19.67 -23.04 -8.82
N SER A 46 20.68 -23.40 -9.63
CA SER A 46 21.13 -24.78 -9.80
C SER A 46 22.02 -25.32 -8.67
N VAL A 47 22.63 -24.44 -7.87
CA VAL A 47 23.68 -24.82 -6.89
C VAL A 47 23.32 -24.51 -5.44
N VAL A 48 22.40 -23.58 -5.18
CA VAL A 48 22.13 -23.04 -3.82
C VAL A 48 20.76 -23.47 -3.31
N LYS A 49 20.73 -24.09 -2.11
CA LYS A 49 19.49 -24.48 -1.39
C LYS A 49 18.62 -23.25 -1.07
N LYS A 50 17.30 -23.43 -0.96
CA LYS A 50 16.29 -22.35 -0.75
C LYS A 50 16.53 -21.39 0.43
N ASN A 51 17.41 -21.70 1.39
CA ASN A 51 17.59 -20.93 2.64
C ASN A 51 18.84 -20.04 2.69
N ILE A 52 19.55 -19.82 1.58
CA ILE A 52 20.74 -18.94 1.54
C ILE A 52 20.37 -17.59 0.91
N ASP A 53 20.81 -16.49 1.52
CA ASP A 53 20.67 -15.15 0.96
C ASP A 53 21.50 -15.02 -0.33
N ARG A 54 20.80 -15.11 -1.46
CA ARG A 54 21.42 -15.07 -2.79
C ARG A 54 22.06 -13.72 -3.07
N ARG A 55 21.50 -12.61 -2.57
CA ARG A 55 22.02 -11.26 -2.84
C ARG A 55 23.40 -11.10 -2.24
N GLU A 56 23.59 -11.56 -1.01
CA GLU A 56 24.89 -11.54 -0.34
C GLU A 56 25.93 -12.45 -1.02
N VAL A 57 25.52 -13.59 -1.56
CA VAL A 57 26.42 -14.45 -2.34
C VAL A 57 26.87 -13.76 -3.64
N ILE A 58 25.96 -13.07 -4.33
CA ILE A 58 26.27 -12.30 -5.53
C ILE A 58 27.23 -11.16 -5.22
N LYS A 59 26.96 -10.35 -4.19
CA LYS A 59 27.85 -9.25 -3.78
C LYS A 59 29.27 -9.75 -3.47
N LYS A 60 29.39 -10.86 -2.74
CA LYS A 60 30.69 -11.50 -2.46
C LYS A 60 31.40 -11.98 -3.72
N ALA A 61 30.67 -12.56 -4.68
CA ALA A 61 31.25 -12.98 -5.94
C ALA A 61 31.76 -11.80 -6.77
N ILE A 62 30.99 -10.70 -6.85
CA ILE A 62 31.41 -9.46 -7.52
C ILE A 62 32.66 -8.88 -6.84
N ARG A 63 32.67 -8.80 -5.50
CA ARG A 63 33.83 -8.35 -4.72
C ARG A 63 35.09 -9.16 -5.04
N ASN A 64 34.97 -10.48 -5.11
CA ASN A 64 36.10 -11.35 -5.43
C ASN A 64 36.54 -11.24 -6.89
N ALA A 65 35.60 -11.11 -7.83
CA ALA A 65 35.89 -11.07 -9.27
C ALA A 65 36.60 -9.77 -9.68
N LEU A 66 36.23 -8.65 -9.06
CA LEU A 66 36.82 -7.33 -9.34
C LEU A 66 37.90 -6.91 -8.32
N GLU A 67 38.27 -7.79 -7.39
CA GLU A 67 39.26 -7.52 -6.34
C GLU A 67 38.96 -6.22 -5.55
N LEU A 68 37.68 -6.04 -5.20
CA LEU A 68 37.18 -4.81 -4.59
C LEU A 68 37.75 -4.58 -3.19
N ARG A 69 37.98 -3.31 -2.87
CA ARG A 69 38.42 -2.87 -1.54
C ARG A 69 37.24 -2.92 -0.57
N GLU A 70 37.56 -2.92 0.72
CA GLU A 70 36.54 -2.90 1.78
C GLU A 70 35.63 -1.66 1.67
N GLY A 71 36.19 -0.52 1.28
CA GLY A 71 35.44 0.72 1.06
C GLY A 71 34.51 0.72 -0.14
N ASP A 72 34.71 -0.15 -1.14
CA ASP A 72 33.85 -0.15 -2.34
C ASP A 72 32.45 -0.66 -2.01
N ILE A 73 31.44 -0.15 -2.70
CA ILE A 73 30.03 -0.42 -2.41
C ILE A 73 29.44 -1.28 -3.52
N VAL A 74 28.95 -2.48 -3.19
CA VAL A 74 28.30 -3.39 -4.15
C VAL A 74 26.82 -3.54 -3.84
N PHE A 75 25.96 -3.22 -4.81
CA PHE A 75 24.52 -3.33 -4.61
C PHE A 75 23.80 -3.79 -5.87
N LEU A 76 22.59 -4.31 -5.68
CA LEU A 76 21.75 -4.86 -6.74
C LEU A 76 20.48 -4.02 -6.83
N LYS A 77 20.15 -3.54 -8.04
CA LYS A 77 18.96 -2.72 -8.27
C LYS A 77 18.43 -2.95 -9.68
N ASP A 78 17.10 -3.04 -9.84
CA ASP A 78 16.42 -3.17 -11.14
C ASP A 78 17.00 -4.28 -12.03
N GLU A 79 17.28 -5.44 -11.43
CA GLU A 79 17.92 -6.61 -12.10
C GLU A 79 19.37 -6.37 -12.59
N LEU A 80 19.97 -5.24 -12.22
CA LEU A 80 21.37 -4.89 -12.49
C LEU A 80 22.21 -5.03 -11.23
N GLY A 81 23.52 -5.24 -11.42
CA GLY A 81 24.52 -5.15 -10.36
C GLY A 81 25.33 -3.86 -10.50
N PHE A 82 25.65 -3.20 -9.40
CA PHE A 82 26.41 -1.96 -9.40
C PHE A 82 27.58 -2.05 -8.43
N VAL A 83 28.69 -1.44 -8.82
CA VAL A 83 29.86 -1.22 -7.97
C VAL A 83 30.20 0.25 -8.02
N LYS A 84 30.13 0.91 -6.87
CA LYS A 84 30.68 2.25 -6.68
C LYS A 84 32.05 2.11 -6.01
N PHE A 85 33.09 2.52 -6.74
CA PHE A 85 34.42 2.63 -6.18
C PHE A 85 34.47 3.82 -5.24
N PHE A 86 34.88 3.58 -4.00
CA PHE A 86 34.88 4.63 -2.98
C PHE A 86 36.24 4.75 -2.32
N ASP A 87 36.81 5.93 -2.47
CA ASP A 87 38.10 6.28 -1.92
C ASP A 87 37.93 6.98 -0.58
N THR A 88 38.13 6.23 0.50
CA THR A 88 38.05 6.75 1.87
C THR A 88 39.04 7.89 2.14
N SER A 89 40.11 8.03 1.35
CA SER A 89 41.06 9.13 1.53
C SER A 89 40.51 10.50 1.12
N LYS A 90 39.44 10.52 0.32
CA LYS A 90 38.74 11.75 -0.08
C LYS A 90 37.81 12.30 1.01
N VAL A 91 37.63 11.55 2.11
CA VAL A 91 36.78 11.96 3.23
C VAL A 91 37.52 12.99 4.08
N THR A 92 36.93 14.18 4.20
CA THR A 92 37.51 15.25 5.03
C THR A 92 37.40 14.87 6.50
N ILE A 93 38.52 14.88 7.22
CA ILE A 93 38.54 14.62 8.66
C ILE A 93 37.93 15.83 9.38
N ILE A 94 36.81 15.61 10.06
CA ILE A 94 36.13 16.65 10.84
C ILE A 94 36.76 16.71 12.24
N PRO A 95 37.31 17.86 12.65
CA PRO A 95 37.82 18.05 14.01
C PRO A 95 36.73 17.85 15.07
N GLU A 96 37.09 17.37 16.26
CA GLU A 96 36.13 17.16 17.37
C GLU A 96 35.31 18.42 17.68
N SER A 97 35.98 19.58 17.66
CA SER A 97 35.38 20.89 17.89
C SER A 97 34.33 21.29 16.84
N GLN A 98 34.29 20.62 15.69
CA GLN A 98 33.38 20.90 14.59
C GLN A 98 32.30 19.84 14.40
N LYS A 99 32.28 18.78 15.22
CA LYS A 99 31.30 17.69 15.10
C LYS A 99 29.84 18.14 15.25
N ASP A 100 29.59 19.19 16.03
CA ASP A 100 28.25 19.75 16.22
C ASP A 100 27.93 20.88 15.23
N THR A 101 28.79 21.11 14.23
CA THR A 101 28.65 22.20 13.26
C THR A 101 28.18 21.70 11.89
N VAL A 102 27.90 22.65 11.01
CA VAL A 102 27.54 22.41 9.59
C VAL A 102 28.59 21.58 8.86
N ALA A 103 29.87 21.69 9.25
CA ALA A 103 30.97 20.96 8.64
C ALA A 103 30.83 19.43 8.79
N ALA A 104 30.10 18.96 9.82
CA ALA A 104 29.94 17.53 10.09
C ALA A 104 28.75 16.88 9.38
N ARG A 105 27.92 17.65 8.66
CA ARG A 105 26.61 17.21 8.16
C ARG A 105 26.65 15.98 7.26
N TYR A 106 27.71 15.85 6.47
CA TYR A 106 27.89 14.76 5.50
C TYR A 106 29.07 13.85 5.85
N ASN A 107 29.49 13.84 7.12
CA ASN A 107 30.60 13.01 7.60
C ASN A 107 31.90 13.22 6.78
N GLY A 108 32.14 14.44 6.30
CA GLY A 108 33.32 14.80 5.52
C GLY A 108 33.24 14.50 4.01
N LEU A 109 32.09 14.02 3.54
CA LEU A 109 31.82 13.75 2.11
C LEU A 109 31.43 15.00 1.34
N ASN A 110 31.72 15.01 0.04
CA ASN A 110 31.28 16.03 -0.88
C ASN A 110 29.78 15.89 -1.17
N GLU A 111 29.02 16.97 -0.99
CA GLU A 111 27.58 16.99 -1.25
C GLU A 111 27.21 16.64 -2.69
N ALA A 112 28.00 17.10 -3.67
CA ALA A 112 27.78 16.79 -5.08
C ALA A 112 27.94 15.29 -5.36
N GLU A 113 28.85 14.60 -4.67
CA GLU A 113 29.00 13.15 -4.79
C GLU A 113 27.76 12.41 -4.26
N LEU A 114 27.23 12.86 -3.12
CA LEU A 114 26.03 12.30 -2.49
C LEU A 114 24.77 12.54 -3.33
N GLU A 115 24.60 13.75 -3.86
CA GLU A 115 23.52 14.09 -4.79
C GLU A 115 23.58 13.24 -6.05
N SER A 116 24.79 13.05 -6.58
CA SER A 116 25.01 12.28 -7.79
C SER A 116 24.72 10.78 -7.57
N PHE A 117 24.99 10.26 -6.37
CA PHE A 117 24.60 8.91 -5.97
C PHE A 117 23.08 8.80 -5.78
N TYR A 118 22.47 9.75 -5.07
CA TYR A 118 21.02 9.82 -4.86
C TYR A 118 20.25 9.82 -6.19
N THR A 119 20.59 10.73 -7.10
CA THR A 119 19.91 10.86 -8.40
C THR A 119 20.02 9.61 -9.26
N ASN A 120 21.11 8.86 -9.13
CA ASN A 120 21.32 7.65 -9.91
C ASN A 120 20.59 6.43 -9.34
N PHE A 121 20.38 6.36 -8.03
CA PHE A 121 20.02 5.12 -7.35
C PHE A 121 18.85 5.20 -6.37
N CYS A 122 18.32 6.38 -6.08
CA CYS A 122 17.11 6.57 -5.28
C CYS A 122 15.99 7.07 -6.20
N SER A 123 14.96 6.25 -6.44
CA SER A 123 13.81 6.67 -7.26
C SER A 123 12.70 7.28 -6.39
N ILE A 124 11.93 8.22 -6.95
CA ILE A 124 10.80 8.87 -6.28
C ILE A 124 9.67 7.85 -5.95
N LYS A 125 9.52 6.76 -6.71
CA LYS A 125 8.48 5.75 -6.43
C LYS A 125 8.84 4.83 -5.26
N GLU A 126 10.12 4.62 -4.99
CA GLU A 126 10.58 3.86 -3.82
C GLU A 126 10.58 4.74 -2.55
N SER A 127 10.53 6.06 -2.69
CA SER A 127 10.78 7.01 -1.61
C SER A 127 9.58 7.21 -0.67
N ASP A 128 8.35 7.21 -1.18
CA ASP A 128 7.13 7.39 -0.34
C ASP A 128 7.04 6.32 0.77
N GLY A 129 7.29 5.05 0.41
CA GLY A 129 7.29 3.95 1.37
C GLY A 129 8.49 3.98 2.32
N PHE A 130 9.65 4.40 1.84
CA PHE A 130 10.89 4.44 2.60
C PHE A 130 10.82 5.47 3.75
N TYR A 131 10.43 6.71 3.47
CA TYR A 131 10.33 7.75 4.50
C TYR A 131 9.18 7.51 5.47
N TYR A 132 8.08 6.95 4.99
CA TYR A 132 6.99 6.45 5.85
C TYR A 132 7.51 5.43 6.86
N GLN A 133 8.30 4.44 6.41
CA GLN A 133 8.88 3.41 7.29
C GLN A 133 9.89 3.98 8.28
N ILE A 134 10.74 4.93 7.87
CA ILE A 134 11.67 5.62 8.77
C ILE A 134 10.91 6.33 9.89
N ALA A 135 9.91 7.13 9.52
CA ALA A 135 9.09 7.86 10.48
C ALA A 135 8.33 6.90 11.41
N ARG A 136 7.80 5.80 10.87
CA ARG A 136 7.11 4.76 11.66
C ARG A 136 8.06 4.15 12.69
N LYS A 137 9.24 3.69 12.24
CA LYS A 137 10.26 3.09 13.11
C LYS A 137 10.73 4.07 14.18
N PHE A 138 10.86 5.36 13.84
CA PHE A 138 11.19 6.39 14.82
C PHE A 138 10.13 6.49 15.91
N VAL A 139 8.85 6.66 15.53
CA VAL A 139 7.75 6.82 16.49
C VAL A 139 7.61 5.58 17.36
N ASP A 140 7.54 4.39 16.75
CA ASP A 140 7.41 3.12 17.48
C ASP A 140 8.57 2.94 18.47
N THR A 141 9.82 3.06 17.99
CA THR A 141 11.00 2.79 18.84
C THR A 141 11.17 3.84 19.94
N TYR A 142 11.05 5.13 19.62
CA TYR A 142 11.47 6.19 20.52
C TYR A 142 10.32 6.79 21.33
N LEU A 143 9.16 7.02 20.70
CA LEU A 143 8.01 7.60 21.39
C LEU A 143 7.13 6.54 22.05
N ILE A 144 6.98 5.35 21.46
CA ILE A 144 6.10 4.32 22.02
C ILE A 144 6.83 3.39 22.97
N ASP A 145 7.92 2.77 22.51
CA ASP A 145 8.64 1.76 23.27
C ASP A 145 9.55 2.40 24.33
N LYS A 146 10.47 3.27 23.90
CA LYS A 146 11.43 3.92 24.81
C LYS A 146 10.85 5.09 25.59
N LYS A 147 9.73 5.68 25.12
CA LYS A 147 9.04 6.81 25.76
C LYS A 147 9.96 7.97 26.10
N ILE A 148 10.77 8.42 25.13
CA ILE A 148 11.70 9.54 25.34
C ILE A 148 10.94 10.81 25.73
N ASP A 149 11.55 11.61 26.60
CA ASP A 149 11.01 12.93 26.98
C ASP A 149 11.39 14.02 25.97
N ASN A 150 10.83 15.22 26.16
CA ASN A 150 11.08 16.36 25.27
C ASN A 150 12.54 16.83 25.29
N GLU A 151 13.26 16.66 26.40
CA GLU A 151 14.68 17.02 26.49
C GLU A 151 15.55 16.09 25.63
N THR A 152 15.35 14.78 25.79
CA THR A 152 16.02 13.76 24.98
C THR A 152 15.67 13.92 23.51
N TYR A 153 14.40 14.19 23.20
CA TYR A 153 13.94 14.45 21.84
C TYR A 153 14.65 15.66 21.21
N GLU A 154 14.62 16.83 21.86
CA GLU A 154 15.24 18.06 21.34
C GLU A 154 16.75 17.91 21.12
N LYS A 155 17.41 17.07 21.93
CA LYS A 155 18.84 16.80 21.84
C LYS A 155 19.19 15.83 20.72
N TYR A 156 18.42 14.75 20.53
CA TYR A 156 18.85 13.61 19.73
C TYR A 156 17.95 13.23 18.54
N VAL A 157 16.80 13.88 18.32
CA VAL A 157 15.83 13.50 17.27
C VAL A 157 16.48 13.32 15.89
N PHE A 158 17.33 14.25 15.46
CA PHE A 158 17.97 14.17 14.14
C PHE A 158 18.96 13.00 14.06
N GLN A 159 19.71 12.74 15.13
CA GLN A 159 20.64 11.60 15.19
C GLN A 159 19.87 10.27 15.17
N PHE A 160 18.74 10.18 15.88
CA PHE A 160 17.89 8.99 15.87
C PHE A 160 17.34 8.70 14.47
N ILE A 161 16.85 9.72 13.76
CA ILE A 161 16.34 9.56 12.39
C ILE A 161 17.46 9.19 11.43
N GLN A 162 18.61 9.88 11.48
CA GLN A 162 19.77 9.55 10.64
C GLN A 162 20.28 8.12 10.88
N SER A 163 20.31 7.67 12.13
CA SER A 163 20.68 6.30 12.48
C SER A 163 19.72 5.28 11.84
N ILE A 164 18.40 5.54 11.90
CA ILE A 164 17.41 4.67 11.24
C ILE A 164 17.62 4.64 9.72
N ILE A 165 17.90 5.78 9.10
CA ILE A 165 18.17 5.84 7.65
C ILE A 165 19.43 5.05 7.32
N ASN A 166 20.51 5.26 8.07
CA ASN A 166 21.78 4.56 7.89
C ASN A 166 21.62 3.04 7.99
N ASP A 167 20.92 2.55 9.01
CA ASP A 167 20.64 1.12 9.17
C ASP A 167 19.90 0.54 7.95
N ASN A 168 18.90 1.26 7.44
CA ASN A 168 18.15 0.81 6.25
C ASN A 168 19.02 0.81 4.99
N LEU A 169 19.90 1.81 4.82
CA LEU A 169 20.81 1.90 3.69
C LEU A 169 21.85 0.76 3.72
N ILE A 170 22.47 0.50 4.87
CA ILE A 170 23.45 -0.59 5.03
C ILE A 170 22.81 -1.95 4.71
N ASN A 171 21.57 -2.17 5.15
CA ASN A 171 20.84 -3.41 4.85
C ASN A 171 20.45 -3.53 3.37
N THR A 172 20.32 -2.42 2.64
CA THR A 172 19.88 -2.41 1.24
C THR A 172 21.06 -2.54 0.27
N PHE A 173 22.14 -1.79 0.51
CA PHE A 173 23.26 -1.63 -0.41
C PHE A 173 24.41 -2.58 -0.05
N ASP A 174 25.36 -2.11 0.74
CA ASP A 174 26.49 -2.87 1.24
C ASP A 174 27.00 -2.20 2.53
N ARG A 175 27.89 -2.84 3.27
CA ARG A 175 28.46 -2.22 4.46
C ARG A 175 29.60 -1.27 4.09
N ASN A 176 29.30 0.02 4.07
CA ASN A 176 30.29 1.11 4.11
C ASN A 176 29.81 2.17 5.11
N ASP A 177 30.20 1.99 6.37
CA ASP A 177 29.73 2.82 7.49
C ASP A 177 30.11 4.30 7.31
N VAL A 178 31.23 4.60 6.66
CA VAL A 178 31.70 5.98 6.42
C VAL A 178 30.82 6.69 5.39
N PHE A 179 30.59 6.05 4.24
CA PHE A 179 29.78 6.60 3.17
C PHE A 179 28.31 6.73 3.60
N PHE A 180 27.71 5.66 4.13
CA PHE A 180 26.29 5.66 4.48
C PHE A 180 25.94 6.56 5.67
N LYS A 181 26.88 6.82 6.58
CA LYS A 181 26.68 7.84 7.62
C LYS A 181 26.56 9.25 7.02
N GLY A 182 27.39 9.60 6.04
CA GLY A 182 27.25 10.89 5.34
C GLY A 182 26.04 10.93 4.42
N PHE A 183 25.77 9.84 3.71
CA PHE A 183 24.64 9.73 2.78
C PHE A 183 23.28 9.76 3.50
N SER A 184 23.17 9.13 4.67
CA SER A 184 21.95 9.21 5.52
C SER A 184 21.67 10.64 5.97
N GLY A 185 22.72 11.41 6.30
CA GLY A 185 22.60 12.84 6.59
C GLY A 185 22.11 13.65 5.38
N TYR A 186 22.61 13.35 4.19
CA TYR A 186 22.15 13.96 2.94
C TYR A 186 20.68 13.64 2.65
N ILE A 187 20.29 12.36 2.64
CA ILE A 187 18.90 11.91 2.41
C ILE A 187 17.95 12.59 3.39
N PHE A 188 18.28 12.56 4.68
CA PHE A 188 17.42 13.15 5.70
C PHE A 188 17.18 14.64 5.44
N ARG A 189 18.19 15.36 4.96
CA ARG A 189 18.10 16.80 4.73
C ARG A 189 17.18 17.14 3.56
N ILE A 190 17.34 16.47 2.42
CA ILE A 190 16.53 16.76 1.23
C ILE A 190 15.06 16.32 1.41
N HIS A 191 14.80 15.33 2.28
CA HIS A 191 13.46 14.83 2.63
C HIS A 191 13.01 15.18 4.04
N PHE A 192 13.59 16.23 4.61
CA PHE A 192 13.37 16.60 6.01
C PHE A 192 11.90 16.84 6.32
N GLN A 193 11.22 17.62 5.47
CA GLN A 193 9.80 17.94 5.64
C GLN A 193 8.91 16.71 5.50
N GLU A 194 9.25 15.79 4.60
CA GLU A 194 8.48 14.58 4.37
C GLU A 194 8.55 13.64 5.58
N VAL A 195 9.77 13.37 6.09
CA VAL A 195 9.97 12.53 7.28
C VAL A 195 9.23 13.10 8.49
N PHE A 196 9.36 14.41 8.75
CA PHE A 196 8.62 15.04 9.85
C PHE A 196 7.11 15.09 9.61
N GLY A 197 6.67 15.18 8.36
CA GLY A 197 5.26 15.06 7.98
C GLY A 197 4.66 13.72 8.39
N TYR A 198 5.38 12.63 8.14
CA TYR A 198 4.96 11.30 8.60
C TYR A 198 5.06 11.14 10.12
N ILE A 199 6.14 11.63 10.76
CA ILE A 199 6.26 11.59 12.23
C ILE A 199 5.08 12.32 12.88
N ALA A 200 4.75 13.52 12.40
CA ALA A 200 3.58 14.27 12.87
C ALA A 200 2.29 13.46 12.66
N LYS A 201 2.08 12.86 11.49
CA LYS A 201 0.91 12.02 11.21
C LYS A 201 0.78 10.86 12.21
N PHE A 202 1.88 10.17 12.53
CA PHE A 202 1.87 9.08 13.50
C PHE A 202 1.63 9.56 14.93
N ILE A 203 2.24 10.67 15.35
CA ILE A 203 1.96 11.29 16.65
C ILE A 203 0.47 11.67 16.77
N LEU A 204 -0.11 12.25 15.71
CA LEU A 204 -1.54 12.58 15.65
C LEU A 204 -2.40 11.32 15.72
N PHE A 205 -2.00 10.23 15.06
CA PHE A 205 -2.68 8.95 15.20
C PHE A 205 -2.67 8.45 16.66
N GLU A 206 -1.54 8.52 17.35
CA GLU A 206 -1.40 8.06 18.73
C GLU A 206 -2.27 8.85 19.73
N ILE A 207 -2.39 10.17 19.56
CA ILE A 207 -3.31 10.94 20.40
C ILE A 207 -4.78 10.63 20.09
N SER A 208 -5.10 10.24 18.84
CA SER A 208 -6.46 9.89 18.44
C SER A 208 -6.96 8.62 19.16
N ILE A 209 -6.05 7.71 19.48
CA ILE A 209 -6.29 6.51 20.28
C ILE A 209 -5.99 6.72 21.77
N SER A 210 -5.80 7.98 22.19
CA SER A 210 -5.61 8.39 23.58
C SER A 210 -4.35 7.82 24.25
N ASN A 211 -3.25 7.70 23.51
CA ASN A 211 -1.97 7.30 24.07
C ASN A 211 -1.46 8.34 25.10
N LYS A 212 -1.47 7.96 26.38
CA LYS A 212 -1.15 8.85 27.51
C LYS A 212 0.25 9.45 27.43
N HIS A 213 1.25 8.67 26.98
CA HIS A 213 2.62 9.15 26.90
C HIS A 213 2.75 10.22 25.80
N VAL A 214 2.23 9.95 24.60
CA VAL A 214 2.28 10.90 23.48
C VAL A 214 1.48 12.17 23.79
N ILE A 215 0.34 12.05 24.49
CA ILE A 215 -0.40 13.21 25.01
C ILE A 215 0.48 14.05 25.95
N GLY A 216 1.18 13.40 26.90
CA GLY A 216 2.12 14.07 27.80
C GLY A 216 3.25 14.77 27.05
N PHE A 217 3.84 14.09 26.06
CA PHE A 217 4.88 14.64 25.18
C PHE A 217 4.40 15.89 24.42
N LEU A 218 3.13 15.93 23.96
CA LEU A 218 2.57 17.10 23.27
C LEU A 218 2.19 18.23 24.22
N ASN A 219 1.79 17.94 25.46
CA ASN A 219 1.46 18.96 26.46
C ASN A 219 2.66 19.86 26.77
N TYR A 220 3.90 19.39 26.57
CA TYR A 220 5.09 20.22 26.62
C TYR A 220 4.97 21.46 25.71
N TYR A 221 4.53 21.29 24.46
CA TYR A 221 4.37 22.38 23.50
C TYR A 221 3.16 23.28 23.77
N SER A 222 2.35 22.96 24.78
CA SER A 222 1.31 23.85 25.31
C SER A 222 1.82 24.75 26.44
N GLN A 223 3.05 24.56 26.90
CA GLN A 223 3.68 25.40 27.92
C GLN A 223 4.28 26.63 27.24
N ASP A 224 4.00 27.84 27.74
CA ASP A 224 4.59 29.05 27.17
C ASP A 224 6.07 29.23 27.61
N ILE A 225 6.38 28.92 28.87
CA ILE A 225 7.71 29.07 29.47
C ILE A 225 8.01 27.90 30.41
N ILE A 226 9.23 27.36 30.34
CA ILE A 226 9.77 26.38 31.31
C ILE A 226 10.99 26.93 32.03
N VAL A 227 11.26 26.42 33.23
CA VAL A 227 12.45 26.77 34.02
C VAL A 227 13.34 25.54 34.15
N ILE A 228 14.57 25.64 33.65
CA ILE A 228 15.60 24.59 33.75
C ILE A 228 16.85 25.23 34.33
N ASP A 229 17.37 24.69 35.43
CA ASP A 229 18.57 25.19 36.13
C ASP A 229 18.53 26.70 36.40
N GLY A 230 17.37 27.21 36.82
CA GLY A 230 17.13 28.62 37.11
C GLY A 230 17.02 29.54 35.88
N LYS A 231 17.16 29.02 34.65
CA LYS A 231 16.98 29.77 33.41
C LYS A 231 15.58 29.55 32.84
N LYS A 232 14.96 30.64 32.37
CA LYS A 232 13.66 30.60 31.69
C LYS A 232 13.87 30.33 30.19
N TYR A 233 13.12 29.38 29.65
CA TYR A 233 13.12 29.04 28.24
C TYR A 233 11.72 29.17 27.67
N LYS A 234 11.60 29.77 26.48
CA LYS A 234 10.38 29.76 25.68
C LYS A 234 10.32 28.46 24.90
N VAL A 235 9.24 27.71 25.08
CA VAL A 235 9.00 26.44 24.39
C VAL A 235 8.40 26.72 23.00
N PRO A 236 8.71 25.91 21.97
CA PRO A 236 8.03 26.01 20.69
C PRO A 236 6.51 25.79 20.85
N GLU A 237 5.72 26.60 20.16
CA GLU A 237 4.26 26.49 20.20
C GLU A 237 3.76 25.70 18.99
N ILE A 238 2.73 24.87 19.18
CA ILE A 238 1.97 24.29 18.05
C ILE A 238 1.04 25.38 17.53
N LYS A 239 1.54 26.25 16.65
CA LYS A 239 0.84 27.44 16.17
C LYS A 239 0.70 27.46 14.65
N ALA A 240 -0.52 27.71 14.20
CA ALA A 240 -0.84 27.88 12.79
C ALA A 240 -0.35 29.24 12.25
N ASP A 241 -0.22 29.35 10.93
CA ASP A 241 0.19 30.60 10.28
C ASP A 241 -0.80 31.76 10.51
N SER A 242 -2.08 31.44 10.75
CA SER A 242 -3.11 32.42 11.15
C SER A 242 -2.92 32.98 12.57
N GLY A 243 -1.99 32.42 13.35
CA GLY A 243 -1.77 32.77 14.74
C GLY A 243 -2.53 31.90 15.75
N LEU A 244 -3.41 31.01 15.28
CA LEU A 244 -4.14 30.08 16.14
C LEU A 244 -3.18 29.10 16.85
N LYS A 245 -3.21 29.08 18.18
CA LYS A 245 -2.49 28.07 18.98
C LYS A 245 -3.36 26.82 19.13
N TRP A 246 -2.80 25.67 18.79
CA TRP A 246 -3.42 24.37 19.01
C TRP A 246 -3.00 23.82 20.36
N ASN A 247 -3.98 23.47 21.19
CA ASN A 247 -3.76 22.72 22.42
C ASN A 247 -4.11 21.24 22.19
N VAL A 248 -3.59 20.35 23.04
CA VAL A 248 -3.76 18.91 22.85
C VAL A 248 -5.23 18.49 22.84
N ILE A 249 -6.09 19.13 23.64
CA ILE A 249 -7.53 18.81 23.72
C ILE A 249 -8.23 19.12 22.39
N SER A 250 -8.00 20.31 21.82
CA SER A 250 -8.59 20.70 20.53
C SER A 250 -8.01 19.91 19.37
N MET A 251 -6.72 19.56 19.42
CA MET A 251 -6.12 18.64 18.45
C MET A 251 -6.80 17.27 18.50
N MET A 252 -6.95 16.69 19.70
CA MET A 252 -7.56 15.37 19.88
C MET A 252 -8.98 15.30 19.33
N SER A 253 -9.82 16.32 19.53
CA SER A 253 -11.20 16.30 19.06
C SER A 253 -11.28 16.22 17.53
N ILE A 254 -10.49 17.02 16.82
CA ILE A 254 -10.44 17.05 15.35
C ILE A 254 -9.80 15.77 14.81
N VAL A 255 -8.64 15.41 15.35
CA VAL A 255 -7.83 14.29 14.86
C VAL A 255 -8.54 12.95 15.09
N LYS A 256 -9.26 12.78 16.20
CA LYS A 256 -10.06 11.57 16.47
C LYS A 256 -11.20 11.41 15.48
N ILE A 257 -11.90 12.50 15.15
CA ILE A 257 -12.97 12.47 14.14
C ILE A 257 -12.39 12.12 12.78
N TYR A 258 -11.30 12.80 12.38
CA TYR A 258 -10.65 12.60 11.09
C TYR A 258 -10.11 11.18 10.93
N ASN A 259 -9.31 10.68 11.87
CA ASN A 259 -8.72 9.34 11.78
C ASN A 259 -9.78 8.23 11.85
N LYS A 260 -10.85 8.41 12.63
CA LYS A 260 -11.96 7.45 12.68
C LYS A 260 -12.65 7.35 11.32
N ALA A 261 -12.93 8.49 10.67
CA ALA A 261 -13.53 8.51 9.33
C ALA A 261 -12.58 7.90 8.29
N LEU A 262 -11.28 8.19 8.36
CA LEU A 262 -10.27 7.64 7.46
C LEU A 262 -10.18 6.11 7.58
N THR A 263 -10.03 5.59 8.80
CA THR A 263 -9.96 4.15 9.06
C THR A 263 -11.26 3.44 8.66
N SER A 264 -12.41 4.06 8.94
CA SER A 264 -13.72 3.55 8.53
C SER A 264 -13.82 3.43 7.01
N LYS A 265 -13.39 4.46 6.27
CA LYS A 265 -13.37 4.46 4.81
C LYS A 265 -12.53 3.32 4.24
N GLU A 266 -11.30 3.16 4.73
CA GLU A 266 -10.38 2.07 4.30
C GLU A 266 -11.01 0.69 4.57
N ALA A 267 -11.62 0.49 5.75
CA ALA A 267 -12.29 -0.77 6.08
C ALA A 267 -13.53 -1.04 5.21
N ILE A 268 -14.28 0.00 4.84
CA ILE A 268 -15.44 -0.09 3.95
C ILE A 268 -15.01 -0.52 2.55
N GLU A 269 -13.91 0.02 2.02
CA GLU A 269 -13.39 -0.34 0.69
C GLU A 269 -13.06 -1.83 0.60
N VAL A 270 -12.32 -2.37 1.58
CA VAL A 270 -11.99 -3.81 1.66
C VAL A 270 -13.26 -4.67 1.76
N LYS A 271 -14.22 -4.27 2.61
CA LYS A 271 -15.47 -5.01 2.79
C LYS A 271 -16.36 -4.97 1.55
N LYS A 272 -16.42 -3.83 0.85
CA LYS A 272 -17.16 -3.69 -0.41
C LYS A 272 -16.57 -4.59 -1.48
N GLU A 273 -15.25 -4.67 -1.59
CA GLU A 273 -14.60 -5.55 -2.57
C GLU A 273 -14.93 -7.02 -2.31
N THR A 274 -14.88 -7.43 -1.04
CA THR A 274 -15.28 -8.79 -0.64
C THR A 274 -16.75 -9.09 -0.99
N LEU A 275 -17.66 -8.13 -0.76
CA LEU A 275 -19.08 -8.30 -1.07
C LEU A 275 -19.36 -8.28 -2.58
N LYS A 276 -18.60 -7.50 -3.37
CA LYS A 276 -18.69 -7.51 -4.83
C LYS A 276 -18.25 -8.84 -5.42
N GLN A 277 -17.21 -9.47 -4.88
CA GLN A 277 -16.81 -10.82 -5.30
C GLN A 277 -17.94 -11.82 -5.01
N LYS A 278 -18.50 -11.77 -3.79
CA LYS A 278 -19.63 -12.65 -3.41
C LYS A 278 -20.88 -12.40 -4.22
N ILE A 279 -21.20 -11.15 -4.58
CA ILE A 279 -22.42 -10.86 -5.35
C ILE A 279 -22.28 -11.33 -6.80
N ALA A 280 -21.06 -11.33 -7.36
CA ALA A 280 -20.79 -11.82 -8.70
C ALA A 280 -21.08 -13.32 -8.86
N GLU A 281 -20.88 -14.12 -7.81
CA GLU A 281 -21.20 -15.57 -7.81
C GLU A 281 -22.68 -15.86 -8.06
N PHE A 282 -23.57 -14.90 -7.82
CA PHE A 282 -25.00 -15.08 -8.04
C PHE A 282 -25.45 -14.74 -9.47
N TYR A 283 -24.61 -14.08 -10.28
CA TYR A 283 -24.99 -13.73 -11.65
C TYR A 283 -25.04 -14.97 -12.54
N VAL A 284 -26.02 -15.00 -13.44
CA VAL A 284 -26.15 -16.05 -14.47
C VAL A 284 -25.93 -15.38 -15.82
N GLY A 285 -24.73 -15.56 -16.38
CA GLY A 285 -24.28 -14.76 -17.51
C GLY A 285 -24.17 -13.28 -17.12
N GLU A 286 -24.91 -12.43 -17.82
CA GLU A 286 -24.93 -10.97 -17.56
C GLU A 286 -26.12 -10.53 -16.68
N LEU A 287 -26.99 -11.46 -16.29
CA LEU A 287 -28.21 -11.15 -15.55
C LEU A 287 -28.03 -11.35 -14.05
N SER A 288 -28.59 -10.42 -13.27
CA SER A 288 -28.75 -10.65 -11.83
C SER A 288 -29.75 -11.78 -11.57
N PRO A 289 -29.72 -12.43 -10.39
CA PRO A 289 -30.68 -13.47 -10.03
C PRO A 289 -32.15 -13.10 -10.22
N ILE A 290 -32.47 -11.84 -9.96
CA ILE A 290 -33.84 -11.31 -10.07
C ILE A 290 -34.22 -11.18 -11.54
N GLU A 291 -33.32 -10.64 -12.37
CA GLU A 291 -33.55 -10.49 -13.82
C GLU A 291 -33.66 -11.85 -14.51
N HIS A 292 -32.77 -12.80 -14.17
CA HIS A 292 -32.82 -14.18 -14.67
C HIS A 292 -34.14 -14.86 -14.33
N ASN A 293 -34.58 -14.81 -13.06
CA ASN A 293 -35.86 -15.39 -12.67
C ASN A 293 -37.05 -14.67 -13.33
N ASN A 294 -36.99 -13.34 -13.49
CA ASN A 294 -38.04 -12.58 -14.18
C ASN A 294 -38.15 -12.98 -15.66
N GLU A 295 -37.03 -13.22 -16.34
CA GLU A 295 -37.03 -13.68 -17.74
C GLU A 295 -37.61 -15.10 -17.87
N ILE A 296 -37.23 -16.01 -16.99
CA ILE A 296 -37.81 -17.35 -16.95
C ILE A 296 -39.32 -17.29 -16.70
N ASN A 297 -39.77 -16.49 -15.73
CA ASN A 297 -41.19 -16.35 -15.42
C ASN A 297 -41.98 -15.80 -16.62
N LYS A 298 -41.45 -14.81 -17.36
CA LYS A 298 -42.07 -14.33 -18.61
C LYS A 298 -42.22 -15.43 -19.65
N ASN A 299 -41.24 -16.33 -19.76
CA ASN A 299 -41.32 -17.46 -20.70
C ASN A 299 -42.31 -18.54 -20.22
N ILE A 300 -42.41 -18.77 -18.91
CA ILE A 300 -43.43 -19.65 -18.31
C ILE A 300 -44.84 -19.10 -18.57
N GLU A 301 -45.05 -17.79 -18.45
CA GLU A 301 -46.32 -17.13 -18.75
C GLU A 301 -46.73 -17.36 -20.20
N LYS A 302 -45.82 -17.13 -21.17
CA LYS A 302 -46.08 -17.41 -22.60
C LYS A 302 -46.48 -18.86 -22.87
N ILE A 303 -45.75 -19.81 -22.28
CA ILE A 303 -46.09 -21.24 -22.41
C ILE A 303 -47.45 -21.55 -21.78
N THR A 304 -47.80 -20.88 -20.68
CA THR A 304 -49.09 -21.06 -20.01
C THR A 304 -50.25 -20.54 -20.87
N ASP A 305 -50.05 -19.43 -21.56
CA ASP A 305 -51.03 -18.89 -22.52
C ASP A 305 -51.20 -19.85 -23.72
N GLU A 306 -50.10 -20.34 -24.29
CA GLU A 306 -50.12 -21.34 -25.37
C GLU A 306 -50.80 -22.64 -24.93
N PHE A 307 -50.50 -23.12 -23.72
CA PHE A 307 -51.11 -24.32 -23.15
C PHE A 307 -52.62 -24.14 -23.00
N THR A 308 -53.06 -22.98 -22.50
CA THR A 308 -54.48 -22.66 -22.34
C THR A 308 -55.20 -22.62 -23.69
N TYR A 309 -54.56 -22.04 -24.71
CA TYR A 309 -55.08 -22.04 -26.07
C TYR A 309 -55.23 -23.46 -26.64
N CYS A 310 -54.20 -24.30 -26.52
CA CYS A 310 -54.22 -25.68 -26.99
C CYS A 310 -55.28 -26.51 -26.27
N SER A 311 -55.44 -26.33 -24.95
CA SER A 311 -56.47 -27.01 -24.16
C SER A 311 -57.88 -26.68 -24.66
N ARG A 312 -58.18 -25.39 -24.90
CA ARG A 312 -59.49 -24.97 -25.46
C ARG A 312 -59.74 -25.57 -26.85
N LYS A 313 -58.70 -25.66 -27.68
CA LYS A 313 -58.79 -26.28 -29.01
C LYS A 313 -59.02 -27.79 -28.92
N GLN A 314 -58.41 -28.47 -27.95
CA GLN A 314 -58.67 -29.88 -27.66
C GLN A 314 -60.14 -30.09 -27.27
N ASP A 315 -60.66 -29.28 -26.36
CA ASP A 315 -62.05 -29.36 -25.89
C ASP A 315 -63.02 -29.19 -27.07
N SER A 316 -62.78 -28.19 -27.93
CA SER A 316 -63.58 -27.98 -29.15
C SER A 316 -63.57 -29.19 -30.10
N PHE A 317 -62.43 -29.85 -30.28
CA PHE A 317 -62.36 -31.05 -31.11
C PHE A 317 -63.03 -32.26 -30.46
N MET A 318 -62.94 -32.40 -29.14
CA MET A 318 -63.68 -33.44 -28.40
C MET A 318 -65.19 -33.25 -28.56
N ASP A 319 -65.68 -32.02 -28.46
CA ASP A 319 -67.09 -31.69 -28.70
C ASP A 319 -67.51 -32.02 -30.13
N SER A 320 -66.68 -31.65 -31.13
CA SER A 320 -66.93 -32.00 -32.54
C SER A 320 -66.95 -33.51 -32.78
N LEU A 321 -66.06 -34.27 -32.12
CA LEU A 321 -66.00 -35.74 -32.24
C LEU A 321 -67.27 -36.42 -31.71
N ASN A 322 -67.88 -35.85 -30.66
CA ASN A 322 -69.10 -36.36 -30.04
C ASN A 322 -70.35 -36.13 -30.91
N ILE A 323 -70.34 -35.09 -31.75
CA ILE A 323 -71.50 -34.68 -32.56
C ILE A 323 -71.42 -35.24 -33.99
N THR A 324 -70.21 -35.49 -34.50
CA THR A 324 -69.97 -35.94 -35.89
C THR A 324 -70.43 -37.38 -36.12
N LYS A 325 -71.17 -37.60 -37.22
CA LYS A 325 -71.66 -38.91 -37.67
C LYS A 325 -70.92 -39.46 -38.90
N ASP A 326 -70.08 -38.66 -39.55
CA ASP A 326 -69.22 -39.09 -40.67
C ASP A 326 -67.93 -39.74 -40.13
N GLU A 327 -67.69 -40.98 -40.54
CA GLU A 327 -66.56 -41.78 -40.08
C GLU A 327 -65.21 -41.24 -40.58
N LYS A 328 -65.15 -40.64 -41.78
CA LYS A 328 -63.91 -40.02 -42.30
C LYS A 328 -63.55 -38.76 -41.52
N GLU A 329 -64.55 -37.95 -41.19
CA GLU A 329 -64.39 -36.73 -40.41
C GLU A 329 -64.01 -37.05 -38.96
N ARG A 330 -64.59 -38.11 -38.37
CA ARG A 330 -64.19 -38.63 -37.06
C ARG A 330 -62.72 -39.01 -36.98
N GLU A 331 -62.19 -39.71 -37.98
CA GLU A 331 -60.76 -40.07 -37.96
C GLU A 331 -59.85 -38.85 -38.09
N SER A 332 -60.21 -37.88 -38.93
CA SER A 332 -59.51 -36.59 -39.01
C SER A 332 -59.51 -35.85 -37.65
N ILE A 333 -60.65 -35.80 -36.95
CA ILE A 333 -60.75 -35.18 -35.63
C ILE A 333 -59.92 -35.93 -34.58
N LYS A 334 -59.90 -37.27 -34.59
CA LYS A 334 -59.05 -38.08 -33.70
C LYS A 334 -57.57 -37.79 -33.92
N GLU A 335 -57.13 -37.64 -35.17
CA GLU A 335 -55.75 -37.29 -35.52
C GLU A 335 -55.38 -35.88 -35.04
N ASN A 336 -56.29 -34.91 -35.18
CA ASN A 336 -56.12 -33.56 -34.64
C ASN A 336 -56.05 -33.55 -33.10
N ILE A 337 -56.89 -34.33 -32.41
CA ILE A 337 -56.83 -34.48 -30.94
C ILE A 337 -55.49 -35.09 -30.51
N LYS A 338 -54.99 -36.09 -31.24
CA LYS A 338 -53.69 -36.71 -30.97
C LYS A 338 -52.57 -35.68 -31.11
N THR A 339 -52.57 -34.91 -32.19
CA THR A 339 -51.60 -33.83 -32.43
C THR A 339 -51.60 -32.80 -31.29
N ILE A 340 -52.77 -32.33 -30.87
CA ILE A 340 -52.87 -31.37 -29.75
C ILE A 340 -52.41 -31.97 -28.42
N LYS A 341 -52.69 -33.26 -28.16
CA LYS A 341 -52.18 -33.93 -26.96
C LYS A 341 -50.65 -33.97 -26.93
N ASP A 342 -50.02 -34.22 -28.07
CA ASP A 342 -48.56 -34.21 -28.20
C ASP A 342 -47.98 -32.78 -28.02
N GLU A 343 -48.66 -31.75 -28.54
CA GLU A 343 -48.32 -30.34 -28.29
C GLU A 343 -48.42 -29.98 -26.80
N LEU A 344 -49.52 -30.31 -26.14
CA LEU A 344 -49.72 -30.08 -24.71
C LEU A 344 -48.66 -30.78 -23.85
N ARG A 345 -48.30 -32.02 -24.21
CA ARG A 345 -47.21 -32.74 -23.56
C ARG A 345 -45.88 -32.00 -23.72
N THR A 346 -45.58 -31.54 -24.93
CA THR A 346 -44.36 -30.78 -25.22
C THR A 346 -44.30 -29.46 -24.45
N LEU A 347 -45.41 -28.72 -24.38
CA LEU A 347 -45.52 -27.48 -23.60
C LEU A 347 -45.35 -27.74 -22.09
N SER A 348 -45.94 -28.81 -21.57
CA SER A 348 -45.78 -29.23 -20.17
C SER A 348 -44.31 -29.54 -19.84
N GLU A 349 -43.63 -30.28 -20.72
CA GLU A 349 -42.21 -30.63 -20.59
C GLU A 349 -41.32 -29.37 -20.62
N LYS A 350 -41.55 -28.46 -21.57
CA LYS A 350 -40.86 -27.17 -21.66
C LYS A 350 -41.08 -26.31 -20.41
N ARG A 351 -42.32 -26.25 -19.90
CA ARG A 351 -42.63 -25.51 -18.67
C ARG A 351 -41.85 -26.07 -17.49
N LYS A 352 -41.82 -27.40 -17.33
CA LYS A 352 -41.05 -28.07 -16.28
C LYS A 352 -39.56 -27.73 -16.37
N GLN A 353 -38.97 -27.81 -17.57
CA GLN A 353 -37.57 -27.45 -17.80
C GLN A 353 -37.26 -25.98 -17.46
N LEU A 354 -38.19 -25.05 -17.72
CA LEU A 354 -38.03 -23.65 -17.31
C LEU A 354 -38.12 -23.49 -15.79
N THR A 355 -39.07 -24.16 -15.14
CA THR A 355 -39.21 -24.11 -13.68
C THR A 355 -37.96 -24.64 -12.96
N GLU A 356 -37.31 -25.67 -13.50
CA GLU A 356 -36.05 -26.22 -12.96
C GLU A 356 -34.87 -25.23 -13.06
N LYS A 357 -34.93 -24.25 -13.99
CA LYS A 357 -33.91 -23.21 -14.14
C LYS A 357 -34.12 -22.01 -13.21
N LEU A 358 -35.23 -21.94 -12.47
CA LEU A 358 -35.47 -20.87 -11.50
C LEU A 358 -34.50 -20.99 -10.33
N LEU A 359 -33.88 -19.87 -9.98
CA LEU A 359 -33.07 -19.79 -8.78
C LEU A 359 -33.95 -19.85 -7.53
N SER A 360 -33.48 -20.58 -6.52
CA SER A 360 -34.23 -20.77 -5.28
C SER A 360 -34.49 -19.44 -4.54
N PRO A 361 -35.60 -19.32 -3.79
CA PRO A 361 -35.87 -18.15 -2.94
C PRO A 361 -34.74 -17.84 -1.97
N SER A 362 -34.05 -18.88 -1.48
CA SER A 362 -32.90 -18.71 -0.58
C SER A 362 -31.74 -17.97 -1.24
N ASN A 363 -31.47 -18.21 -2.53
CA ASN A 363 -30.43 -17.51 -3.29
C ASN A 363 -30.82 -16.04 -3.53
N LEU A 364 -32.09 -15.79 -3.85
CA LEU A 364 -32.60 -14.43 -4.02
C LEU A 364 -32.49 -13.61 -2.72
N ILE A 365 -32.81 -14.21 -1.58
CA ILE A 365 -32.68 -13.56 -0.26
C ILE A 365 -31.21 -13.23 0.03
N LYS A 366 -30.29 -14.18 -0.19
CA LYS A 366 -28.84 -13.95 0.00
C LYS A 366 -28.32 -12.81 -0.89
N TYR A 367 -28.66 -12.83 -2.18
CA TYR A 367 -28.32 -11.75 -3.12
C TYR A 367 -28.83 -10.39 -2.63
N ASN A 368 -30.11 -10.31 -2.25
CA ASN A 368 -30.71 -9.06 -1.78
C ASN A 368 -30.09 -8.55 -0.48
N ASN A 369 -29.70 -9.44 0.43
CA ASN A 369 -29.01 -9.05 1.67
C ASN A 369 -27.62 -8.48 1.36
N ILE A 370 -26.85 -9.13 0.49
CA ILE A 370 -25.53 -8.61 0.06
C ILE A 370 -25.68 -7.25 -0.63
N LYS A 371 -26.68 -7.09 -1.50
CA LYS A 371 -26.98 -5.81 -2.16
C LYS A 371 -27.30 -4.71 -1.14
N LYS A 372 -28.16 -4.99 -0.16
CA LYS A 372 -28.47 -4.06 0.94
C LYS A 372 -27.24 -3.69 1.76
N ASP A 373 -26.35 -4.64 2.03
CA ASP A 373 -25.11 -4.39 2.74
C ASP A 373 -24.19 -3.47 1.95
N ILE A 374 -24.04 -3.69 0.63
CA ILE A 374 -23.27 -2.81 -0.26
C ILE A 374 -23.86 -1.39 -0.26
N ASP A 375 -25.18 -1.26 -0.35
CA ASP A 375 -25.86 0.04 -0.34
C ASP A 375 -25.68 0.77 1.01
N SER A 376 -25.74 0.04 2.12
CA SER A 376 -25.46 0.57 3.46
C SER A 376 -24.02 1.08 3.57
N LEU A 377 -23.06 0.29 3.07
CA LEU A 377 -21.64 0.67 3.03
C LEU A 377 -21.40 1.89 2.13
N ASN A 378 -22.09 2.01 0.98
CA ASN A 378 -22.02 3.18 0.11
C ASN A 378 -22.49 4.46 0.83
N ARG A 379 -23.57 4.38 1.60
CA ARG A 379 -24.07 5.52 2.40
C ARG A 379 -23.11 5.86 3.52
N GLN A 380 -22.52 4.87 4.20
CA GLN A 380 -21.51 5.10 5.22
C GLN A 380 -20.26 5.78 4.62
N GLN A 381 -19.75 5.28 3.50
CA GLN A 381 -18.59 5.86 2.81
C GLN A 381 -18.81 7.33 2.47
N LYS A 382 -19.96 7.69 1.90
CA LYS A 382 -20.30 9.09 1.59
C LYS A 382 -20.35 9.99 2.84
N ARG A 383 -20.81 9.45 3.97
CA ARG A 383 -20.79 10.18 5.25
C ARG A 383 -19.37 10.40 5.74
N ASP A 384 -18.53 9.37 5.70
CA ASP A 384 -17.14 9.45 6.13
C ASP A 384 -16.32 10.40 5.23
N GLU A 385 -16.54 10.38 3.91
CA GLU A 385 -15.94 11.33 2.96
C GLU A 385 -16.32 12.78 3.27
N LYS A 386 -17.60 13.04 3.60
CA LYS A 386 -18.03 14.37 4.03
C LYS A 386 -17.34 14.81 5.32
N ILE A 387 -17.19 13.91 6.29
CA ILE A 387 -16.49 14.20 7.56
C ILE A 387 -15.01 14.53 7.29
N LEU A 388 -14.34 13.75 6.42
CA LEU A 388 -12.96 14.00 6.05
C LEU A 388 -12.80 15.38 5.41
N LEU A 389 -13.61 15.71 4.41
CA LEU A 389 -13.59 17.02 3.74
C LEU A 389 -13.83 18.17 4.73
N GLN A 390 -14.78 18.03 5.67
CA GLN A 390 -15.08 19.06 6.66
C GLN A 390 -13.96 19.31 7.67
N ASN A 391 -13.08 18.32 7.89
CA ASN A 391 -12.03 18.39 8.92
C ASN A 391 -10.61 18.45 8.33
N GLU A 392 -10.47 18.38 7.00
CA GLU A 392 -9.18 18.31 6.31
C GLU A 392 -8.30 19.53 6.59
N ASP A 393 -8.82 20.74 6.41
CA ASP A 393 -8.06 21.97 6.64
C ASP A 393 -7.58 22.09 8.09
N ALA A 394 -8.45 21.74 9.04
CA ALA A 394 -8.11 21.77 10.46
C ALA A 394 -7.05 20.71 10.80
N PHE A 395 -7.19 19.49 10.27
CA PHE A 395 -6.20 18.43 10.43
C PHE A 395 -4.84 18.80 9.83
N LEU A 396 -4.83 19.37 8.61
CA LEU A 396 -3.61 19.83 7.95
C LEU A 396 -2.96 21.00 8.69
N SER A 397 -3.77 21.95 9.20
CA SER A 397 -3.29 23.05 10.03
C SER A 397 -2.60 22.53 11.29
N ILE A 398 -3.21 21.56 11.99
CA ILE A 398 -2.63 20.91 13.16
C ILE A 398 -1.32 20.22 12.78
N LYS A 399 -1.33 19.38 11.73
CA LYS A 399 -0.16 18.64 11.26
C LYS A 399 1.00 19.57 10.95
N ASN A 400 0.77 20.62 10.18
CA ASN A 400 1.81 21.56 9.76
C ASN A 400 2.34 22.39 10.94
N SER A 401 1.46 22.78 11.87
CA SER A 401 1.86 23.45 13.12
C SER A 401 2.72 22.54 13.99
N LEU A 402 2.36 21.25 14.07
CA LEU A 402 3.11 20.25 14.82
C LEU A 402 4.49 20.01 14.20
N ILE A 403 4.60 19.91 12.87
CA ILE A 403 5.89 19.81 12.18
C ILE A 403 6.80 20.97 12.61
N LYS A 404 6.31 22.22 12.55
CA LYS A 404 7.07 23.41 12.97
C LYS A 404 7.53 23.33 14.43
N ALA A 405 6.67 22.86 15.33
CA ALA A 405 7.03 22.70 16.74
C ALA A 405 8.08 21.60 16.95
N LEU A 406 7.94 20.45 16.27
CA LEU A 406 8.82 19.28 16.38
C LEU A 406 10.25 19.54 15.88
N ILE A 407 10.43 20.47 14.93
CA ILE A 407 11.74 20.83 14.38
C ILE A 407 12.39 22.01 15.11
N SER A 408 11.62 22.70 15.96
CA SER A 408 12.07 23.87 16.71
C SER A 408 12.68 23.46 18.04
N LYS A 409 13.63 24.24 18.54
CA LYS A 409 14.21 24.09 19.88
C LYS A 409 13.70 25.19 20.81
N LYS A 410 13.60 24.88 22.10
CA LYS A 410 13.39 25.92 23.12
C LYS A 410 14.48 26.99 23.06
N THR A 411 14.10 28.24 23.37
CA THR A 411 15.00 29.39 23.31
C THR A 411 15.12 30.06 24.68
N VAL A 412 16.35 30.43 25.08
CA VAL A 412 16.58 31.10 26.37
C VAL A 412 15.95 32.49 26.33
N ILE A 413 15.13 32.80 27.33
CA ILE A 413 14.60 34.16 27.54
C ILE A 413 15.69 34.93 28.29
N LYS A 414 16.34 35.87 27.59
CA LYS A 414 17.25 36.80 28.26
C LYS A 414 16.42 37.68 29.20
N SER A 415 16.73 37.67 30.48
CA SER A 415 16.20 38.63 31.45
C SER A 415 16.72 40.02 31.07
N THR A 416 15.85 40.84 30.50
CA THR A 416 16.02 42.31 30.44
C THR A 416 15.90 42.92 31.81
#